data_AF-A0A963RFQ5-F1
#
_entry.id   AF-A0A963RFQ5-F1
#
_cell.length_a   1.000
_cell.length_b   1.000
_cell.length_c   1.000
_cell.angle_alpha   90.00
_cell.angle_beta   90.00
_cell.angle_gamma   90.00
#
_symmetry.space_group_name_H-M   'P 1'
#
loop_
_entity.id
_entity.type
_entity.pdbx_description
1 polymer ?
#
loop_
_entity_poly.entity_id
_entity_poly.type
_entity_poly.pdbx_seq_one_letter_code
_entity_poly.pdbx_strand_id
1 'polypeptide(L)'
;MKSGKPLAALLALAAVVTAGPALADPRLVSTHYDEDKVVRVNGKLGVQATIAFADGESIENVAVGDSQKWQITPSKSGDLLFVKPLEGGARTNMTVVTDKRTYFFDLVASASTNPVYRLRFTYDEEKPGASPAPQQAAGTELTEAERAALTGDVPEPVDPAQLNFAWKSKGSAKLLPERV
;
A
#
# COMPACT_ATOMS: atom_id res chain seq x y z
N MET A 1 83.35 -15.76 -34.69
CA MET A 1 82.53 -15.82 -33.46
C MET A 1 81.35 -14.87 -33.62
N LYS A 2 80.11 -15.38 -33.58
CA LYS A 2 78.87 -14.64 -33.88
C LYS A 2 78.43 -13.81 -32.67
N SER A 3 78.25 -12.50 -32.85
CA SER A 3 77.65 -11.61 -31.85
C SER A 3 76.13 -11.51 -32.08
N GLY A 4 75.33 -12.04 -31.17
CA GLY A 4 73.88 -11.80 -31.11
C GLY A 4 73.55 -10.90 -29.93
N LYS A 5 72.98 -9.71 -30.19
CA LYS A 5 72.35 -8.88 -29.15
C LYS A 5 70.88 -9.28 -29.06
N PRO A 6 70.34 -9.68 -27.89
CA PRO A 6 68.90 -9.79 -27.73
C PRO A 6 68.30 -8.43 -27.34
N LEU A 7 67.26 -8.07 -28.09
CA LEU A 7 66.40 -6.90 -27.93
C LEU A 7 65.61 -7.04 -26.62
N ALA A 8 65.71 -6.07 -25.71
CA ALA A 8 64.91 -6.02 -24.49
C ALA A 8 63.50 -5.49 -24.82
N ALA A 9 62.49 -6.35 -24.68
CA ALA A 9 61.08 -5.94 -24.76
C ALA A 9 60.59 -5.57 -23.36
N LEU A 10 60.21 -4.30 -23.18
CA LEU A 10 59.58 -3.79 -21.96
C LEU A 10 58.08 -4.14 -22.00
N LEU A 11 57.63 -5.04 -21.13
CA LEU A 11 56.21 -5.33 -20.94
C LEU A 11 55.66 -4.39 -19.86
N ALA A 12 54.86 -3.41 -20.25
CA ALA A 12 54.12 -2.57 -19.31
C ALA A 12 52.84 -3.30 -18.87
N LEU A 13 52.77 -3.68 -17.59
CA LEU A 13 51.59 -4.31 -17.01
C LEU A 13 50.62 -3.21 -16.53
N ALA A 14 49.55 -2.96 -17.30
CA ALA A 14 48.48 -2.06 -16.89
C ALA A 14 47.56 -2.79 -15.89
N ALA A 15 47.60 -2.40 -14.63
CA ALA A 15 46.66 -2.88 -13.62
C ALA A 15 45.30 -2.17 -13.78
N VAL A 16 44.30 -2.88 -14.30
CA VAL A 16 42.91 -2.42 -14.32
C VAL A 16 42.32 -2.64 -12.93
N VAL A 17 42.16 -1.57 -12.16
CA VAL A 17 41.38 -1.61 -10.92
C VAL A 17 39.91 -1.53 -11.30
N THR A 18 39.21 -2.67 -11.32
CA THR A 18 37.74 -2.68 -11.38
C THR A 18 37.21 -2.32 -10.00
N ALA A 19 36.66 -1.12 -9.84
CA ALA A 19 35.90 -0.78 -8.64
C ALA A 19 34.71 -1.73 -8.52
N GLY A 20 34.73 -2.63 -7.53
CA GLY A 20 33.59 -3.48 -7.20
C GLY A 20 32.41 -2.64 -6.72
N PRO A 21 31.16 -3.12 -6.88
CA PRO A 21 30.00 -2.40 -6.37
C PRO A 21 30.18 -2.19 -4.86
N ALA A 22 30.09 -0.94 -4.42
CA ALA A 22 30.06 -0.63 -2.99
C ALA A 22 28.90 -1.41 -2.35
N LEU A 23 29.18 -2.17 -1.29
CA LEU A 23 28.14 -2.87 -0.54
C LEU A 23 27.16 -1.82 0.02
N ALA A 24 25.93 -1.81 -0.49
CA ALA A 24 24.88 -0.94 0.01
C ALA A 24 24.62 -1.25 1.50
N ASP A 25 24.29 -0.23 2.29
CA ASP A 25 23.97 -0.41 3.71
C ASP A 25 22.72 -1.31 3.84
N PRO A 26 22.80 -2.46 4.54
CA PRO A 26 21.71 -3.43 4.61
C PRO A 26 20.45 -2.90 5.32
N ARG A 27 20.52 -1.74 5.98
CA ARG A 27 19.38 -1.09 6.63
C ARG A 27 18.55 -0.24 5.65
N LEU A 28 19.05 -0.06 4.43
CA LEU A 28 18.35 0.56 3.31
C LEU A 28 17.78 -0.55 2.43
N VAL A 29 16.53 -0.90 2.69
CA VAL A 29 15.85 -2.05 2.08
C VAL A 29 15.04 -1.58 0.87
N SER A 30 15.13 -2.35 -0.21
CA SER A 30 14.26 -2.22 -1.38
C SER A 30 13.51 -3.54 -1.57
N THR A 31 12.19 -3.50 -1.71
CA THR A 31 11.37 -4.67 -1.98
C THR A 31 10.46 -4.43 -3.17
N HIS A 32 10.17 -5.46 -3.94
CA HIS A 32 9.11 -5.38 -4.94
C HIS A 32 7.74 -5.24 -4.26
N TYR A 33 6.89 -4.37 -4.81
CA TYR A 33 5.49 -4.23 -4.43
C TYR A 33 4.69 -5.41 -4.98
N ASP A 34 3.81 -5.95 -4.15
CA ASP A 34 2.89 -7.03 -4.48
C ASP A 34 1.64 -6.82 -3.60
N GLU A 35 0.46 -6.82 -4.23
CA GLU A 35 -0.82 -6.50 -3.58
C GLU A 35 -1.23 -7.53 -2.52
N ASP A 36 -0.80 -8.79 -2.68
CA ASP A 36 -1.15 -9.91 -1.80
C ASP A 36 -0.06 -10.17 -0.74
N LYS A 37 0.95 -9.31 -0.66
CA LYS A 37 2.12 -9.52 0.18
C LYS A 37 2.16 -8.62 1.41
N VAL A 38 2.35 -9.27 2.56
CA VAL A 38 2.65 -8.57 3.82
C VAL A 38 4.16 -8.31 3.92
N VAL A 39 4.54 -7.04 4.12
CA VAL A 39 5.94 -6.62 4.25
C VAL A 39 6.30 -6.45 5.73
N ARG A 40 7.32 -7.18 6.19
CA ARG A 40 7.82 -7.01 7.56
C ARG A 40 8.71 -5.79 7.69
N VAL A 41 8.43 -4.95 8.68
CA VAL A 41 9.28 -3.83 9.08
C VAL A 41 9.90 -4.14 10.43
N ASN A 42 11.21 -4.43 10.42
CA ASN A 42 11.98 -4.64 11.64
C ASN A 42 12.33 -3.29 12.25
N GLY A 43 11.74 -2.98 13.40
CA GLY A 43 12.03 -1.79 14.21
C GLY A 43 12.93 -2.09 15.40
N LYS A 44 13.49 -1.03 15.98
CA LYS A 44 14.24 -1.06 17.24
C LYS A 44 13.95 0.21 18.03
N LEU A 45 13.85 0.10 19.35
CA LEU A 45 13.67 1.28 20.21
C LEU A 45 14.74 2.34 19.93
N GLY A 46 14.30 3.59 19.88
CA GLY A 46 15.17 4.73 19.57
C GLY A 46 15.52 4.90 18.09
N VAL A 47 15.07 4.00 17.21
CA VAL A 47 15.29 4.08 15.76
C VAL A 47 13.96 4.34 15.05
N GLN A 48 13.97 5.25 14.08
CA GLN A 48 12.84 5.54 13.21
C GLN A 48 13.07 4.90 11.84
N ALA A 49 12.09 4.12 11.38
CA ALA A 49 12.05 3.62 10.01
C ALA A 49 11.32 4.64 9.13
N THR A 50 11.80 4.82 7.90
CA THR A 50 11.14 5.61 6.87
C THR A 50 10.66 4.69 5.75
N ILE A 51 9.36 4.66 5.50
CA ILE A 51 8.78 3.97 4.34
C ILE A 51 8.55 5.03 3.27
N ALA A 52 9.08 4.81 2.07
CA ALA A 52 8.89 5.70 0.93
C ALA A 52 8.08 5.00 -0.15
N PHE A 53 6.97 5.61 -0.53
CA PHE A 53 6.09 5.15 -1.60
C PHE A 53 6.60 5.64 -2.97
N ALA A 54 5.87 5.33 -4.05
CA ALA A 54 6.28 5.75 -5.39
C ALA A 54 6.30 7.29 -5.51
N ASP A 55 7.09 7.80 -6.43
CA ASP A 55 7.05 9.23 -6.73
C ASP A 55 5.64 9.62 -7.22
N GLY A 56 5.09 10.68 -6.64
CA GLY A 56 3.71 11.13 -6.91
C GLY A 56 2.62 10.19 -6.40
N GLU A 57 2.91 9.35 -5.41
CA GLU A 57 1.93 8.57 -4.65
C GLU A 57 1.75 9.21 -3.27
N SER A 58 0.50 9.41 -2.86
CA SER A 58 0.15 10.14 -1.63
C SER A 58 -0.65 9.27 -0.68
N ILE A 59 -0.27 9.27 0.60
CA ILE A 59 -0.97 8.57 1.67
C ILE A 59 -2.32 9.24 1.92
N GLU A 60 -3.39 8.44 1.84
CA GLU A 60 -4.75 8.87 2.19
C GLU A 60 -5.10 8.48 3.62
N ASN A 61 -4.76 7.24 4.02
CA ASN A 61 -5.11 6.72 5.33
C ASN A 61 -4.06 5.74 5.87
N VAL A 62 -3.93 5.69 7.20
CA VAL A 62 -3.08 4.73 7.89
C VAL A 62 -3.82 4.15 9.08
N ALA A 63 -3.89 2.82 9.14
CA ALA A 63 -4.45 2.10 10.27
C ALA A 63 -3.36 1.22 10.90
N VAL A 64 -3.22 1.27 12.22
CA VAL A 64 -2.28 0.45 12.99
C VAL A 64 -3.04 -0.26 14.11
N GLY A 65 -2.73 -1.54 14.37
CA GLY A 65 -3.41 -2.32 15.38
C GLY A 65 -3.16 -1.82 16.81
N ASP A 66 -1.90 -1.69 17.19
CA ASP A 66 -1.49 -1.18 18.51
C ASP A 66 -0.79 0.18 18.38
N SER A 67 -1.58 1.25 18.38
CA SER A 67 -1.10 2.65 18.29
C SER A 67 -0.45 3.16 19.58
N GLN A 68 -0.57 2.44 20.70
CA GLN A 68 0.08 2.82 21.96
C GLN A 68 1.56 2.45 21.94
N LYS A 69 1.91 1.35 21.27
CA LYS A 69 3.29 0.86 21.16
C LYS A 69 4.02 1.35 19.91
N TRP A 70 3.31 1.97 18.98
CA TRP A 70 3.85 2.43 17.70
C TRP A 70 3.42 3.86 17.39
N GLN A 71 4.42 4.72 17.15
CA GLN A 71 4.20 6.05 16.61
C GLN A 71 4.31 6.00 15.09
N ILE A 72 3.24 6.42 14.43
CA ILE A 72 3.14 6.50 12.97
C ILE A 72 2.93 7.97 12.59
N THR A 73 3.73 8.48 11.65
CA THR A 73 3.66 9.89 11.26
C THR A 73 3.88 10.04 9.76
N PRO A 74 2.84 10.38 8.98
CA PRO A 74 3.02 10.76 7.58
C PRO A 74 3.85 12.04 7.46
N SER A 75 4.64 12.13 6.39
CA SER A 75 5.32 13.36 6.01
C SER A 75 4.31 14.40 5.47
N LYS A 76 4.72 15.66 5.44
CA LYS A 76 3.88 16.75 4.90
C LYS A 76 3.60 16.60 3.39
N SER A 77 4.53 15.98 2.65
CA SER A 77 4.40 15.69 1.22
C SER A 77 3.50 14.49 0.92
N GLY A 78 3.22 13.65 1.92
CA GLY A 78 2.32 12.50 1.78
C GLY A 78 2.94 11.25 1.17
N ASP A 79 4.19 11.29 0.69
CA ASP A 79 4.89 10.18 0.02
C ASP A 79 5.79 9.36 0.96
N LEU A 80 6.10 9.90 2.14
CA LEU A 80 6.87 9.22 3.19
C LEU A 80 6.02 8.96 4.43
N LEU A 81 6.27 7.82 5.07
CA LEU A 81 5.69 7.43 6.36
C LEU A 81 6.81 7.10 7.36
N PHE A 82 6.78 7.76 8.51
CA PHE A 82 7.71 7.51 9.61
C PHE A 82 7.08 6.54 10.60
N VAL A 83 7.81 5.47 10.94
CA VAL A 83 7.35 4.40 11.83
C VAL A 83 8.38 4.23 12.94
N LYS A 84 7.94 4.38 14.19
CA LYS A 84 8.82 4.29 15.36
C LYS A 84 8.18 3.44 16.46
N PRO A 85 8.86 2.39 16.95
CA PRO A 85 8.40 1.67 18.13
C PRO A 85 8.62 2.53 19.38
N LEU A 86 7.62 2.54 20.25
CA LEU A 86 7.65 3.19 21.56
C LEU A 86 7.96 2.17 22.68
N GLU A 87 7.68 0.88 22.44
CA GLU A 87 7.97 -0.22 23.36
C GLU A 87 8.79 -1.33 22.68
N GLY A 88 9.69 -1.96 23.42
CA GLY A 88 10.51 -3.07 22.94
C GLY A 88 9.72 -4.39 22.92
N GLY A 89 9.94 -5.25 21.92
CA GLY A 89 9.19 -6.50 21.79
C GLY A 89 7.78 -6.33 21.21
N ALA A 90 7.34 -5.10 20.93
CA ALA A 90 6.05 -4.80 20.33
C ALA A 90 5.92 -5.44 18.94
N ARG A 91 4.75 -6.03 18.67
CA ARG A 91 4.38 -6.60 17.37
C ARG A 91 2.95 -6.22 17.04
N THR A 92 2.72 -5.74 15.82
CA THR A 92 1.37 -5.38 15.36
C THR A 92 1.33 -5.32 13.84
N ASN A 93 0.13 -5.21 13.28
CA ASN A 93 -0.07 -4.95 11.87
C ASN A 93 -0.26 -3.45 11.60
N MET A 94 0.02 -3.05 10.36
CA MET A 94 -0.30 -1.72 9.86
C MET A 94 -0.73 -1.82 8.40
N THR A 95 -1.80 -1.10 8.06
CA THR A 95 -2.30 -0.95 6.68
C THR A 95 -2.15 0.49 6.28
N VAL A 96 -1.59 0.73 5.10
CA VAL A 96 -1.47 2.06 4.50
C VAL A 96 -2.22 2.06 3.19
N VAL A 97 -3.13 3.02 3.04
CA VAL A 97 -3.89 3.26 1.81
C VAL A 97 -3.37 4.55 1.20
N THR A 98 -3.00 4.49 -0.07
CA THR A 98 -2.58 5.62 -0.89
C THR A 98 -3.57 5.82 -2.04
N ASP A 99 -3.40 6.91 -2.79
CA ASP A 99 -4.15 7.21 -4.01
C ASP A 99 -3.94 6.17 -5.14
N LYS A 100 -2.94 5.30 -5.03
CA LYS A 100 -2.62 4.27 -6.04
C LYS A 100 -2.75 2.84 -5.52
N ARG A 101 -2.42 2.57 -4.26
CA ARG A 101 -2.16 1.22 -3.74
C ARG A 101 -2.56 1.06 -2.28
N THR A 102 -2.76 -0.19 -1.89
CA THR A 102 -2.83 -0.57 -0.48
C THR A 102 -1.62 -1.41 -0.12
N TYR A 103 -1.06 -1.17 1.06
CA TYR A 103 0.10 -1.87 1.59
C TYR A 103 -0.23 -2.50 2.94
N PHE A 104 0.24 -3.74 3.13
CA PHE A 104 0.10 -4.47 4.38
C PHE A 104 1.46 -4.68 5.03
N PHE A 105 1.57 -4.33 6.31
CA PHE A 105 2.81 -4.42 7.06
C PHE A 105 2.67 -5.25 8.33
N ASP A 106 3.73 -6.02 8.62
CA ASP A 106 3.96 -6.65 9.92
C ASP A 106 5.08 -5.89 10.64
N LEU A 107 4.74 -5.17 11.70
CA LEU A 107 5.67 -4.35 12.46
C LEU A 107 6.24 -5.18 13.62
N VAL A 108 7.57 -5.28 13.70
CA VAL A 108 8.24 -6.07 14.74
C VAL A 108 9.35 -5.24 15.38
N ALA A 109 9.24 -4.93 16.66
CA ALA A 109 10.29 -4.25 17.43
C ALA A 109 11.12 -5.26 18.22
N SER A 110 12.43 -5.32 17.99
CA SER A 110 13.33 -6.15 18.80
C SER A 110 14.69 -5.49 18.99
N ALA A 111 15.33 -5.75 20.14
CA ALA A 111 16.68 -5.28 20.42
C ALA A 111 17.75 -6.00 19.59
N SER A 112 17.47 -7.26 19.21
CA SER A 112 18.37 -8.16 18.48
C SER A 112 18.24 -8.07 16.96
N THR A 113 17.18 -7.46 16.44
CA THR A 113 16.98 -7.29 14.99
C THR A 113 17.81 -6.13 14.46
N ASN A 114 18.29 -6.26 13.22
CA ASN A 114 18.83 -5.13 12.47
C ASN A 114 17.66 -4.23 12.03
N PRO A 115 17.53 -2.99 12.55
CA PRO A 115 16.38 -2.16 12.23
C PRO A 115 16.46 -1.60 10.81
N VAL A 116 15.31 -1.51 10.16
CA VAL A 116 15.16 -0.82 8.87
C VAL A 116 15.23 0.69 9.10
N TYR A 117 16.12 1.37 8.37
CA TYR A 117 16.17 2.83 8.35
C TYR A 117 15.33 3.39 7.21
N ARG A 118 15.38 2.72 6.05
CA ARG A 118 14.54 3.06 4.90
C ARG A 118 14.02 1.79 4.24
N LEU A 119 12.73 1.78 3.94
CA LEU A 119 12.08 0.82 3.06
C LEU A 119 11.60 1.57 1.82
N ARG A 120 11.99 1.11 0.64
CA ARG A 120 11.44 1.57 -0.64
C ARG A 120 10.81 0.40 -1.38
N PHE A 121 9.83 0.73 -2.22
CA PHE A 121 9.22 -0.22 -3.12
C PHE A 121 9.74 -0.06 -4.55
N THR A 122 9.92 -1.18 -5.23
CA THR A 122 10.06 -1.23 -6.69
C THR A 122 8.77 -1.76 -7.28
N TYR A 123 8.33 -1.15 -8.36
CA TYR A 123 7.07 -1.46 -9.01
C TYR A 123 7.36 -2.02 -10.39
N ASP A 124 6.50 -2.92 -10.86
CA ASP A 124 6.51 -3.25 -12.29
C ASP A 124 6.09 -2.02 -13.08
N GLU A 125 6.56 -1.92 -14.33
CA GLU A 125 6.11 -0.86 -15.22
C GLU A 125 4.58 -0.94 -15.34
N GLU A 126 3.93 0.07 -14.79
CA GLU A 126 2.49 0.19 -14.83
C GLU A 126 2.10 0.36 -16.31
N LYS A 127 1.47 -0.67 -16.90
CA LYS A 127 0.84 -0.49 -18.21
C LYS A 127 -0.10 0.71 -18.07
N PRO A 128 0.08 1.79 -18.86
CA PRO A 128 -0.81 2.92 -18.81
C PRO A 128 -2.23 2.43 -19.10
N GLY A 129 -3.10 2.38 -18.10
CA GLY A 129 -4.48 1.93 -18.25
C GLY A 129 -5.04 0.99 -17.19
N ALA A 130 -4.26 0.57 -16.19
CA ALA A 130 -4.79 -0.18 -15.04
C ALA A 130 -4.98 0.71 -13.80
N SER A 131 -5.33 1.98 -13.98
CA SER A 131 -6.23 2.56 -12.98
C SER A 131 -7.50 1.71 -13.06
N PRO A 132 -8.07 1.23 -11.94
CA PRO A 132 -9.51 1.14 -11.91
C PRO A 132 -9.92 2.56 -12.33
N ALA A 133 -10.53 2.70 -13.52
CA ALA A 133 -11.30 3.90 -13.80
C ALA A 133 -12.03 4.20 -12.49
N PRO A 134 -12.07 5.47 -12.00
CA PRO A 134 -12.84 5.79 -10.82
C PRO A 134 -14.10 5.01 -11.02
N GLN A 135 -14.35 4.01 -10.16
CA GLN A 135 -15.56 3.24 -10.27
C GLN A 135 -16.54 4.36 -10.01
N GLN A 136 -17.07 4.91 -11.12
CA GLN A 136 -18.18 5.79 -11.15
C GLN A 136 -19.10 4.95 -10.32
N ALA A 137 -19.24 5.33 -9.04
CA ALA A 137 -20.21 4.77 -8.14
C ALA A 137 -21.41 4.78 -9.03
N ALA A 138 -21.77 3.60 -9.57
CA ALA A 138 -22.59 3.50 -10.76
C ALA A 138 -23.81 4.24 -10.29
N GLY A 139 -23.93 5.48 -10.78
CA GLY A 139 -24.76 6.45 -10.12
C GLY A 139 -26.09 5.78 -10.24
N THR A 140 -26.66 5.34 -9.13
CA THR A 140 -28.04 4.91 -9.13
C THR A 140 -28.71 6.13 -9.71
N GLU A 141 -29.08 6.07 -10.99
CA GLU A 141 -29.68 7.20 -11.67
C GLU A 141 -30.87 7.50 -10.79
N LEU A 142 -30.80 8.62 -10.08
CA LEU A 142 -31.82 9.00 -9.12
C LEU A 142 -33.12 8.93 -9.89
N THR A 143 -34.05 8.13 -9.40
CA THR A 143 -35.37 8.03 -10.01
C THR A 143 -35.98 9.44 -10.06
N GLU A 144 -36.89 9.69 -11.00
CA GLU A 144 -37.58 10.98 -11.14
C GLU A 144 -38.06 11.52 -9.76
N ALA A 145 -38.55 10.62 -8.90
CA ALA A 145 -39.00 10.92 -7.55
C ALA A 145 -37.88 11.36 -6.58
N GLU A 146 -36.70 10.74 -6.65
CA GLU A 146 -35.54 11.11 -5.82
C GLU A 146 -34.93 12.45 -6.28
N ARG A 147 -35.00 12.75 -7.59
CA ARG A 147 -34.60 14.06 -8.13
C ARG A 147 -35.57 15.18 -7.71
N ALA A 148 -36.88 14.89 -7.74
CA ALA A 148 -37.92 15.83 -7.32
C ALA A 148 -37.84 16.18 -5.82
N ALA A 149 -37.52 15.18 -4.98
CA ALA A 149 -37.34 15.37 -3.54
C ALA A 149 -36.17 16.31 -3.18
N LEU A 150 -35.11 16.37 -4.01
CA LEU A 150 -33.98 17.28 -3.82
C LEU A 150 -34.31 18.73 -4.23
N THR A 151 -35.28 18.93 -5.12
CA THR A 151 -35.77 20.26 -5.53
C THR A 151 -36.90 20.80 -4.66
N GLY A 152 -37.29 20.06 -3.61
CA GLY A 152 -38.32 20.48 -2.66
C GLY A 152 -39.76 20.27 -3.14
N ASP A 153 -39.96 19.51 -4.22
CA ASP A 153 -41.28 19.11 -4.69
C ASP A 153 -41.50 17.66 -4.24
N VAL A 154 -42.09 17.51 -3.06
CA VAL A 154 -42.37 16.19 -2.46
C VAL A 154 -43.52 15.56 -3.25
N PRO A 155 -43.33 14.43 -3.96
CA PRO A 155 -44.45 13.76 -4.60
C PRO A 155 -45.47 13.36 -3.54
N GLU A 156 -46.76 13.58 -3.81
CA GLU A 156 -47.81 13.16 -2.88
C GLU A 156 -47.67 11.67 -2.54
N PRO A 157 -47.87 11.27 -1.27
CA PRO A 157 -47.86 9.87 -0.89
C PRO A 157 -48.80 9.07 -1.80
N VAL A 158 -48.25 8.06 -2.47
CA VAL A 158 -49.04 7.15 -3.31
C VAL A 158 -50.13 6.51 -2.43
N ASP A 159 -51.37 6.55 -2.90
CA ASP A 159 -52.50 5.92 -2.21
C ASP A 159 -52.15 4.44 -1.96
N PRO A 160 -52.14 3.96 -0.71
CA PRO A 160 -51.83 2.58 -0.40
C PRO A 160 -52.76 1.58 -1.11
N ALA A 161 -53.96 2.00 -1.55
CA ALA A 161 -54.86 1.17 -2.35
C ALA A 161 -54.35 0.87 -3.78
N GLN A 162 -53.38 1.63 -4.29
CA GLN A 162 -52.76 1.43 -5.61
C GLN A 162 -51.49 0.56 -5.57
N LEU A 163 -51.02 0.20 -4.37
CA LEU A 163 -49.85 -0.66 -4.22
C LEU A 163 -50.19 -2.09 -4.67
N ASN A 164 -49.27 -2.73 -5.38
CA ASN A 164 -49.46 -4.08 -5.87
C ASN A 164 -49.14 -5.11 -4.77
N PHE A 165 -50.18 -5.64 -4.13
CA PHE A 165 -50.07 -6.68 -3.10
C PHE A 165 -50.18 -8.10 -3.64
N ALA A 166 -50.05 -8.32 -4.96
CA ALA A 166 -50.15 -9.64 -5.56
C ALA A 166 -48.86 -10.47 -5.38
N TRP A 167 -48.47 -10.74 -4.13
CA TRP A 167 -47.39 -11.66 -3.83
C TRP A 167 -47.90 -13.12 -3.89
N LYS A 168 -47.13 -13.99 -4.52
CA LYS A 168 -47.35 -15.45 -4.50
C LYS A 168 -46.19 -16.08 -3.75
N SER A 169 -46.46 -16.74 -2.64
CA SER A 169 -45.45 -17.52 -1.92
C SER A 169 -45.54 -19.01 -2.25
N LYS A 170 -44.39 -19.67 -2.26
CA LYS A 170 -44.27 -21.13 -2.36
C LYS A 170 -43.21 -21.59 -1.35
N GLY A 171 -43.59 -22.44 -0.40
CA GLY A 171 -42.68 -22.91 0.65
C GLY A 171 -43.42 -23.32 1.93
N SER A 172 -42.65 -23.74 2.94
CA SER A 172 -43.16 -24.20 4.22
C SER A 172 -43.86 -23.09 5.00
N ALA A 173 -45.11 -23.33 5.43
CA ALA A 173 -45.96 -22.33 6.10
C ALA A 173 -45.37 -21.73 7.39
N LYS A 174 -44.42 -22.42 8.05
CA LYS A 174 -43.68 -21.93 9.23
C LYS A 174 -42.70 -20.79 8.93
N LEU A 175 -42.38 -20.54 7.67
CA LEU A 175 -41.41 -19.53 7.23
C LEU A 175 -42.08 -18.37 6.49
N LEU A 176 -43.41 -18.36 6.43
CA LEU A 176 -44.15 -17.28 5.80
C LEU A 176 -44.41 -16.17 6.83
N PRO A 177 -44.34 -14.89 6.40
CA PRO A 177 -44.69 -13.78 7.26
C PRO A 177 -46.17 -13.88 7.64
N GLU A 178 -46.48 -13.69 8.93
CA GLU A 178 -47.86 -13.76 9.44
C GLU A 178 -48.74 -12.56 9.00
N ARG A 179 -48.12 -11.50 8.46
CA ARG A 179 -48.82 -10.32 7.92
C ARG A 179 -48.06 -9.74 6.74
N VAL A 180 -48.79 -9.35 5.70
CA VAL A 180 -48.31 -8.55 4.56
C VAL A 180 -49.07 -7.24 4.52
#